data_AF-A0A4R2SHP7-F1
#
_entry.id   AF-A0A4R2SHP7-F1
#
_cell.length_a   1.000
_cell.length_b   1.000
_cell.length_c   1.000
_cell.angle_alpha   90.00
_cell.angle_beta   90.00
_cell.angle_gamma   90.00
#
_symmetry.space_group_name_H-M   'P 1'
#
loop_
_entity.id
_entity.type
_entity.pdbx_description
1 polymer ?
#
loop_
_entity_poly.entity_id
_entity_poly.type
_entity_poly.pdbx_seq_one_letter_code
_entity_poly.pdbx_strand_id
1 'polypeptide(L)'
;MEAIIDIIADSVWAEPRTLLLSYELYAFAARQPPVTAVMQQWMDSSRVALGRFFDPLTARALDALIEGVGIYNSIDAAPLSREAIRVVVERVAGTG
;
A
#
# COMPACT_ATOMS: atom_id res chain seq x y z
N MET A 1 2.23 -2.55 -14.35
CA MET A 1 0.94 -1.95 -13.99
C MET A 1 -0.01 -2.98 -13.40
N GLU A 2 -0.41 -4.02 -14.14
CA GLU A 2 -1.36 -5.05 -13.67
C GLU A 2 -1.04 -5.61 -12.29
N ALA A 3 0.20 -6.02 -12.04
CA ALA A 3 0.58 -6.55 -10.73
C ALA A 3 0.30 -5.59 -9.55
N ILE A 4 0.44 -4.27 -9.74
CA ILE A 4 0.11 -3.29 -8.68
C ILE A 4 -1.40 -3.20 -8.50
N ILE A 5 -2.15 -3.20 -9.61
CA ILE A 5 -3.61 -3.18 -9.60
C ILE A 5 -4.15 -4.44 -8.92
N ASP A 6 -3.57 -5.61 -9.20
CA ASP A 6 -3.91 -6.88 -8.57
C ASP A 6 -3.67 -6.86 -7.06
N ILE A 7 -2.49 -6.40 -6.63
CA ILE A 7 -2.15 -6.30 -5.20
C ILE A 7 -3.17 -5.44 -4.43
N ILE A 8 -3.66 -4.36 -5.04
CA ILE A 8 -4.63 -3.46 -4.41
C ILE A 8 -6.06 -4.03 -4.51
N ALA A 9 -6.50 -4.42 -5.70
CA ALA A 9 -7.87 -4.85 -5.97
C ALA A 9 -8.19 -6.20 -5.32
N ASP A 10 -7.25 -7.14 -5.37
CA ASP A 10 -7.43 -8.49 -4.83
C ASP A 10 -7.06 -8.56 -3.34
N SER A 11 -6.71 -7.41 -2.73
CA SER A 11 -6.50 -7.28 -1.28
C SER A 11 -5.48 -8.28 -0.72
N VAL A 12 -4.46 -8.65 -1.50
CA VAL A 12 -3.50 -9.73 -1.17
C VAL A 12 -2.80 -9.50 0.17
N TRP A 13 -2.53 -8.25 0.51
CA TRP A 13 -1.96 -7.85 1.81
C TRP A 13 -3.04 -7.30 2.79
N ALA A 14 -4.25 -7.05 2.28
CA ALA A 14 -5.36 -6.39 2.97
C ALA A 14 -6.45 -7.38 3.43
N GLU A 15 -6.10 -8.66 3.64
CA GLU A 15 -7.00 -9.61 4.29
C GLU A 15 -7.32 -9.18 5.74
N PRO A 16 -8.51 -9.51 6.30
CA PRO A 16 -8.92 -9.05 7.63
C PRO A 16 -7.91 -9.30 8.74
N ARG A 17 -7.26 -10.47 8.71
CA ARG A 17 -6.23 -10.83 9.70
C ARG A 17 -4.96 -9.99 9.54
N THR A 18 -4.48 -9.82 8.31
CA THR A 18 -3.25 -9.08 8.03
C THR A 18 -3.44 -7.60 8.36
N LEU A 19 -4.59 -7.02 8.02
CA LEU A 19 -4.92 -5.65 8.39
C LEU A 19 -5.02 -5.43 9.90
N LEU A 20 -5.66 -6.35 10.63
CA LEU A 20 -5.72 -6.26 12.09
C LEU A 20 -4.32 -6.22 12.70
N LEU A 21 -3.43 -7.11 12.26
CA LEU A 21 -2.04 -7.14 12.70
C LEU A 21 -1.28 -5.87 12.32
N SER A 22 -1.53 -5.32 11.12
CA SER A 22 -0.97 -4.02 10.72
C SER A 22 -1.46 -2.92 11.65
N TYR A 23 -2.76 -2.81 11.95
CA TYR A 23 -3.28 -1.80 12.88
C TYR A 23 -2.67 -1.91 14.28
N GLU A 24 -2.55 -3.13 14.80
CA GLU A 24 -1.90 -3.39 16.09
C GLU A 24 -0.41 -3.00 16.08
N LEU A 25 0.31 -3.34 15.02
CA LEU A 25 1.72 -2.97 14.85
C LEU A 25 1.90 -1.45 14.82
N TYR A 26 1.07 -0.73 14.07
CA TYR A 26 1.11 0.73 14.00
C TYR A 26 0.83 1.35 15.38
N ALA A 27 -0.20 0.88 16.08
CA ALA A 27 -0.57 1.37 17.40
C ALA A 27 0.50 1.08 18.46
N PHE A 28 1.19 -0.05 18.35
CA PHE A 28 2.28 -0.43 19.24
C PHE A 28 3.56 0.39 18.95
N ALA A 29 3.95 0.50 17.69
CA ALA A 29 5.14 1.24 17.26
C ALA A 29 5.05 2.73 17.61
N ALA A 30 3.85 3.33 17.56
CA ALA A 30 3.61 4.70 17.99
C ALA A 30 4.00 4.98 19.46
N ARG A 31 4.10 3.93 20.29
CA ARG A 31 4.50 4.02 21.71
C ARG A 31 5.86 3.37 21.99
N GLN A 32 6.47 2.73 21.00
CA GLN A 32 7.71 1.96 21.16
C GLN A 32 8.67 2.30 20.01
N PRO A 33 9.47 3.37 20.14
CA PRO A 33 10.35 3.87 19.07
C PRO A 33 11.25 2.80 18.41
N PRO A 34 11.82 1.81 19.13
CA PRO A 34 12.61 0.75 18.51
C PRO A 34 11.85 -0.09 17.47
N VAL A 35 10.52 -0.19 17.60
CA VAL A 35 9.66 -0.98 16.70
C VAL A 35 9.40 -0.24 15.38
N THR A 36 9.59 1.08 15.34
CA THR A 36 9.46 1.87 14.11
C THR A 36 10.42 1.38 13.02
N ALA A 37 11.58 0.84 13.41
CA ALA A 37 12.54 0.27 12.46
C ALA A 37 11.96 -0.93 11.68
N VAL A 38 11.09 -1.73 12.30
CA VAL A 38 10.43 -2.86 11.62
C VAL A 38 9.48 -2.36 10.54
N MET A 39 8.69 -1.32 10.85
CA MET A 39 7.80 -0.69 9.87
C MET A 39 8.58 -0.05 8.72
N GLN A 40 9.66 0.65 9.04
CA GLN A 40 10.55 1.25 8.03
C GLN A 40 11.14 0.20 7.10
N GLN A 41 11.61 -0.93 7.64
CA GLN A 41 12.18 -2.01 6.84
C GLN A 41 11.14 -2.65 5.89
N TRP A 42 9.88 -2.77 6.33
CA TRP A 42 8.79 -3.21 5.46
C TRP A 42 8.52 -2.22 4.33
N MET A 43 8.39 -0.92 4.64
CA MET A 43 8.20 0.14 3.64
C MET A 43 9.36 0.19 2.64
N ASP A 44 10.60 0.06 3.11
CA ASP A 44 11.78 0.08 2.25
C ASP A 44 11.82 -1.14 1.32
N SER A 45 11.38 -2.30 1.80
CA SER A 45 11.27 -3.52 0.96
C SER A 45 10.28 -3.32 -0.19
N SER A 46 9.13 -2.72 0.09
CA SER A 46 8.11 -2.37 -0.93
C SER A 46 8.65 -1.37 -1.95
N ARG A 47 9.29 -0.29 -1.48
CA ARG A 47 9.90 0.74 -2.35
C ARG A 47 11.04 0.19 -3.21
N VAL A 48 11.86 -0.72 -2.68
CA VAL A 48 12.92 -1.39 -3.46
C VAL A 48 12.32 -2.22 -4.59
N ALA A 49 11.21 -2.92 -4.34
CA ALA A 49 10.53 -3.68 -5.39
C ALA A 49 9.93 -2.76 -6.47
N LEU A 50 9.24 -1.69 -6.07
CA LEU A 50 8.66 -0.70 -6.98
C LEU A 50 9.72 0.09 -7.75
N GLY A 51 10.85 0.41 -7.10
CA GLY A 51 11.97 1.15 -7.69
C GLY A 51 12.69 0.43 -8.84
N ARG A 52 12.38 -0.86 -9.08
CA ARG A 52 12.84 -1.57 -10.29
C ARG A 52 12.13 -1.10 -11.55
N PHE A 53 10.98 -0.43 -11.42
CA PHE A 53 10.11 -0.04 -12.53
C PHE A 53 9.78 1.46 -12.54
N PHE A 54 9.90 2.14 -11.41
CA PHE A 54 9.53 3.54 -11.24
C PHE A 54 10.67 4.35 -10.63
N ASP A 55 10.71 5.65 -10.91
CA ASP A 55 11.62 6.56 -10.22
C ASP A 55 11.30 6.61 -8.71
N PRO A 56 12.24 7.07 -7.86
CA PRO A 56 12.06 7.03 -6.41
C PRO A 56 10.82 7.75 -5.87
N LEU A 57 10.40 8.86 -6.51
CA LEU A 57 9.24 9.61 -6.08
C LEU A 57 7.96 8.82 -6.41
N THR A 58 7.85 8.33 -7.63
CA THR A 58 6.71 7.52 -8.09
C THR A 58 6.61 6.21 -7.30
N ALA A 59 7.73 5.53 -7.05
CA ALA A 59 7.77 4.33 -6.22
C ALA A 59 7.23 4.58 -4.80
N ARG A 60 7.61 5.71 -4.18
CA ARG A 60 7.11 6.10 -2.86
C ARG A 60 5.63 6.48 -2.87
N ALA A 61 5.15 7.12 -3.94
CA ALA A 61 3.74 7.46 -4.09
C ALA A 61 2.87 6.21 -4.26
N LEU A 62 3.33 5.25 -5.08
CA LEU A 62 2.65 3.97 -5.30
C LEU A 62 2.65 3.11 -4.03
N ASP A 63 3.74 3.07 -3.27
CA ASP A 63 3.83 2.41 -1.96
C ASP A 63 2.74 2.90 -1.00
N ALA A 64 2.61 4.22 -0.85
CA ALA A 64 1.59 4.85 0.00
C ALA A 64 0.16 4.63 -0.54
N LEU A 65 -0.02 4.64 -1.87
CA LEU A 65 -1.32 4.38 -2.49
C LEU A 65 -1.78 2.93 -2.25
N ILE A 66 -0.86 1.96 -2.39
CA ILE A 66 -1.16 0.55 -2.16
C ILE A 66 -1.71 0.39 -0.76
N GLU A 67 -0.99 0.88 0.25
CA GLU A 67 -1.39 0.81 1.65
C GLU A 67 -2.71 1.55 1.93
N GLY A 68 -2.81 2.81 1.50
CA GLY A 68 -3.97 3.65 1.77
C GLY A 68 -5.27 3.08 1.20
N VAL A 69 -5.24 2.58 -0.04
CA VAL A 69 -6.43 1.99 -0.67
C VAL A 69 -6.84 0.70 0.01
N GLY A 70 -5.91 -0.18 0.37
CA GLY A 70 -6.30 -1.44 1.05
C GLY A 70 -6.88 -1.21 2.44
N ILE A 71 -6.36 -0.25 3.21
CA ILE A 71 -6.96 0.15 4.50
C ILE A 71 -8.37 0.70 4.28
N TYR A 72 -8.55 1.66 3.38
CA TYR A 72 -9.87 2.27 3.17
C TYR A 72 -10.88 1.28 2.58
N ASN A 73 -10.52 0.51 1.55
CA ASN A 73 -11.43 -0.47 0.97
C ASN A 73 -11.89 -1.56 1.96
N SER A 74 -11.10 -1.83 3.01
CA SER A 74 -11.47 -2.82 4.03
C SER A 74 -12.58 -2.36 4.99
N ILE A 75 -12.81 -1.06 5.09
CA ILE A 75 -13.77 -0.44 6.03
C ILE A 75 -14.85 0.38 5.33
N ASP A 76 -14.60 0.83 4.10
CA ASP A 76 -15.51 1.69 3.35
C ASP A 76 -16.76 0.91 2.92
N ALA A 77 -17.92 1.56 3.03
CA ALA A 77 -19.18 1.04 2.52
C ALA A 77 -19.26 1.11 0.98
N ALA A 78 -18.40 1.91 0.34
CA ALA A 78 -18.29 2.06 -1.10
C ALA A 78 -16.81 1.95 -1.56
N PRO A 79 -16.19 0.75 -1.48
CA PRO A 79 -14.79 0.56 -1.82
C PRO A 79 -14.51 0.89 -3.29
N LEU A 80 -13.28 1.34 -3.58
CA LEU A 80 -12.85 1.60 -4.95
C LEU A 80 -12.93 0.31 -5.79
N SER A 81 -13.58 0.41 -6.96
CA SER A 81 -13.56 -0.67 -7.94
C SER A 81 -12.15 -0.86 -8.52
N ARG A 82 -11.91 -2.04 -9.10
CA ARG A 82 -10.67 -2.35 -9.82
C ARG A 82 -10.37 -1.33 -10.92
N GLU A 83 -11.40 -0.87 -11.64
CA GLU A 83 -11.29 0.15 -12.69
C GLU A 83 -10.88 1.51 -12.11
N ALA A 84 -11.46 1.90 -10.98
CA ALA A 84 -11.07 3.15 -10.30
C ALA A 84 -9.63 3.09 -9.79
N ILE A 85 -9.24 1.95 -9.20
CA ILE A 85 -7.86 1.69 -8.77
C ILE A 85 -6.88 1.83 -9.94
N ARG A 86 -7.19 1.20 -11.08
CA ARG A 86 -6.38 1.32 -12.31
C ARG A 86 -6.17 2.76 -12.71
N VAL A 87 -7.24 3.56 -12.82
CA VAL A 87 -7.16 4.97 -13.21
C VAL A 87 -6.28 5.76 -12.25
N VAL A 88 -6.39 5.53 -10.94
CA VAL A 88 -5.56 6.22 -9.94
C VAL A 88 -4.09 5.79 -10.06
N VAL A 89 -3.82 4.50 -10.20
CA VAL A 89 -2.45 3.97 -10.39
C VAL A 89 -1.81 4.54 -11.65
N GLU A 90 -2.53 4.59 -12.78
CA GLU A 90 -2.02 5.13 -14.05
C GLU A 90 -1.69 6.62 -13.95
N ARG A 91 -2.52 7.40 -13.24
CA ARG A 91 -2.27 8.82 -12.96
C ARG A 91 -1.04 9.03 -12.09
N VAL A 92 -0.89 8.25 -11.02
CA VAL A 92 0.27 8.34 -10.11
C VAL A 92 1.55 7.89 -10.81
N ALA A 93 1.46 6.89 -11.68
CA ALA A 93 2.58 6.38 -12.48
C ALA A 93 2.97 7.30 -13.66
N GLY A 94 2.21 8.34 -13.96
CA GLY A 94 2.47 9.24 -15.10
C GLY A 94 2.24 8.60 -16.46
N THR A 95 1.31 7.64 -16.54
CA THR A 95 1.05 6.79 -17.71
C THR A 95 -0.34 6.97 -18.33
N GLY A 96 -1.11 7.95 -17.86
CA GLY A 96 -2.47 8.26 -18.33
C GLY A 96 -2.71 9.75 -18.52
#